data_AF-A0A382K7I7-F1
#
_entry.id   AF-A0A382K7I7-F1
#
_cell.length_a   1.000
_cell.length_b   1.000
_cell.length_c   1.000
_cell.angle_alpha   90.00
_cell.angle_beta   90.00
_cell.angle_gamma   90.00
#
_symmetry.space_group_name_H-M   'P 1'
#
loop_
_entity.id
_entity.type
_entity.pdbx_description
1 polymer ?
#
loop_
_entity_poly.entity_id
_entity_poly.type
_entity_poly.pdbx_seq_one_letter_code
_entity_poly.pdbx_strand_id
1 'polypeptide(L)'
;MKIVSVLSVVILISICRASYIDKLNIVGNTHTQYHIILRELHHPIPGKFDSTLALEDRNRIYNLGLFSTVEIDQVDSNYTVFLVETFRIYPIPLAEHNEAKGWSYGGGIVFLNFRGMNQKLTFGGIFGQETTYFINFLDPWITGDHVSLSGTVYQFFTTNPFYSYNYKEKGFSIGTGFYKNKFHKIKLLLGIEYS
;
A
#
# COMPACT_ATOMS: atom_id res chain seq x y z
N MET A 1 -46.49 30.49 41.78
CA MET A 1 -46.03 30.95 40.45
C MET A 1 -45.01 29.96 39.92
N LYS A 2 -45.32 29.18 38.87
CA LYS A 2 -44.36 28.31 38.18
C LYS A 2 -43.92 29.03 36.91
N ILE A 3 -42.65 29.41 36.84
CA ILE A 3 -42.03 29.98 35.64
C ILE A 3 -41.56 28.81 34.79
N VAL A 4 -42.21 28.59 33.65
CA VAL A 4 -41.76 27.62 32.65
C VAL A 4 -40.87 28.38 31.67
N SER A 5 -39.56 28.14 31.72
CA SER A 5 -38.61 28.68 30.76
C SER A 5 -38.63 27.82 29.49
N VAL A 6 -39.05 28.39 28.37
CA VAL A 6 -39.00 27.73 27.06
C VAL A 6 -37.66 28.09 26.41
N LEU A 7 -36.82 27.09 26.18
CA LEU A 7 -35.55 27.24 25.46
C LEU A 7 -35.81 27.06 23.95
N SER A 8 -35.62 28.11 23.16
CA SER A 8 -35.73 28.02 21.70
C SER A 8 -34.35 27.78 21.08
N VAL A 9 -34.25 26.74 20.25
CA VAL A 9 -33.06 26.45 19.44
C VAL A 9 -33.28 27.05 18.06
N VAL A 10 -32.48 28.05 17.69
CA VAL A 10 -32.51 28.66 16.36
C VAL A 10 -31.48 27.97 15.48
N ILE A 11 -31.94 27.25 14.46
CA ILE A 11 -31.08 26.59 13.47
C ILE A 11 -30.88 27.57 12.30
N LEU A 12 -29.67 28.13 12.19
CA LEU A 12 -29.23 28.90 11.02
C LEU A 12 -28.84 27.93 9.90
N ILE A 13 -29.72 27.75 8.92
CA ILE A 13 -29.44 26.96 7.71
C ILE A 13 -28.83 27.92 6.68
N SER A 14 -27.52 27.82 6.47
CA SER A 14 -26.85 28.53 5.38
C SER A 14 -27.03 27.74 4.08
N ILE A 15 -27.61 28.35 3.05
CA ILE A 15 -27.78 27.73 1.73
C ILE A 15 -26.44 27.81 1.00
N CYS A 16 -25.62 26.77 1.12
CA CYS A 16 -24.39 26.65 0.34
C CYS A 16 -24.76 26.30 -1.10
N ARG A 17 -24.40 27.14 -2.09
CA ARG A 17 -24.53 26.76 -3.50
C ARG A 17 -23.51 25.68 -3.79
N ALA A 18 -23.97 24.53 -4.28
CA ALA A 18 -23.08 23.45 -4.73
C ALA A 18 -22.17 24.00 -5.84
N SER A 19 -20.89 24.11 -5.54
CA SER A 19 -19.89 24.57 -6.50
C SER A 19 -19.62 23.45 -7.52
N TYR A 20 -19.39 23.82 -8.77
CA TYR A 20 -19.19 22.86 -9.86
C TYR A 20 -17.70 22.69 -10.15
N ILE A 21 -17.27 21.46 -10.43
CA ILE A 21 -15.90 21.14 -10.82
C ILE A 21 -15.87 20.63 -12.25
N ASP A 22 -14.90 21.12 -13.02
CA ASP A 22 -14.73 20.81 -14.44
C ASP A 22 -13.45 20.03 -14.72
N LYS A 23 -12.39 20.27 -13.94
CA LYS A 23 -11.05 19.76 -14.20
C LYS A 23 -10.41 19.16 -12.95
N LEU A 24 -9.65 18.10 -13.16
CA LEU A 24 -8.79 17.47 -12.16
C LEU A 24 -7.37 18.03 -12.30
N ASN A 25 -6.77 18.42 -11.18
CA ASN A 25 -5.37 18.80 -11.10
C ASN A 25 -4.70 17.98 -9.99
N ILE A 26 -3.61 17.29 -10.31
CA ILE A 26 -2.83 16.51 -9.33
C ILE A 26 -1.42 17.08 -9.29
N VAL A 27 -0.97 17.46 -8.10
CA VAL A 27 0.31 18.15 -7.89
C VAL A 27 1.10 17.46 -6.78
N GLY A 28 2.42 17.35 -6.96
CA GLY A 28 3.33 16.78 -5.96
C GLY A 28 3.66 15.29 -6.14
N ASN A 29 3.11 14.63 -7.16
CA ASN A 29 3.46 13.25 -7.52
C ASN A 29 4.69 13.19 -8.45
N THR A 30 5.87 13.51 -7.93
CA THR A 30 7.11 13.56 -8.75
C THR A 30 7.56 12.18 -9.24
N HIS A 31 7.40 11.15 -8.40
CA HIS A 31 7.77 9.77 -8.72
C HIS A 31 6.55 8.88 -8.97
N THR A 32 5.48 9.05 -8.20
CA THR A 32 4.25 8.28 -8.32
C THR A 32 3.54 8.61 -9.62
N GLN A 33 3.17 7.58 -10.37
CA GLN A 33 2.49 7.78 -11.65
C GLN A 33 1.09 8.31 -11.44
N TYR A 34 0.68 9.24 -12.30
CA TYR A 34 -0.62 9.90 -12.25
C TYR A 34 -1.79 8.92 -12.13
N HIS A 35 -1.77 7.82 -12.89
CA HIS A 35 -2.86 6.84 -12.89
C HIS A 35 -3.04 6.09 -11.56
N ILE A 36 -1.99 6.00 -10.73
CA ILE A 36 -2.06 5.39 -9.40
C ILE A 36 -2.88 6.25 -8.44
N ILE A 37 -2.82 7.58 -8.60
CA ILE A 37 -3.67 8.50 -7.83
C ILE A 37 -5.07 8.56 -8.44
N LEU A 38 -5.15 8.63 -9.77
CA LEU A 38 -6.42 8.73 -10.50
C LEU A 38 -7.40 7.61 -10.16
N ARG A 39 -6.91 6.36 -10.05
CA ARG A 39 -7.77 5.20 -9.76
C ARG A 39 -8.40 5.21 -8.35
N GLU A 40 -7.88 6.05 -7.44
CA GLU A 40 -8.42 6.22 -6.10
C GLU A 40 -9.51 7.30 -6.02
N LEU A 41 -9.66 8.10 -7.09
CA LEU A 41 -10.64 9.17 -7.18
C LEU A 41 -11.97 8.61 -7.68
N HIS A 42 -13.01 8.74 -6.86
CA HIS A 42 -14.39 8.41 -7.22
C HIS A 42 -15.25 9.65 -7.44
N HIS A 43 -14.75 10.85 -7.08
CA HIS A 43 -15.46 12.09 -7.32
C HIS A 43 -15.76 12.27 -8.81
N PRO A 44 -17.03 12.51 -9.22
CA PRO A 44 -17.37 12.70 -10.62
C PRO A 44 -16.80 14.02 -11.14
N ILE A 45 -15.99 13.95 -12.19
CA ILE A 45 -15.41 15.12 -12.87
C ILE A 45 -15.69 14.98 -14.38
N PRO A 46 -16.42 15.92 -15.02
CA PRO A 46 -17.03 17.11 -14.43
C PRO A 46 -18.26 16.76 -13.57
N GLY A 47 -18.57 17.58 -12.56
CA GLY A 47 -19.64 17.27 -11.62
C GLY A 47 -19.86 18.31 -10.53
N LYS A 48 -20.87 18.08 -9.68
CA LYS A 48 -21.06 18.89 -8.47
C LYS A 48 -20.02 18.48 -7.42
N PHE A 49 -19.48 19.47 -6.73
CA PHE A 49 -18.63 19.22 -5.58
C PHE A 49 -19.45 18.66 -4.41
N ASP A 50 -18.86 17.67 -3.74
CA ASP A 50 -19.37 16.98 -2.57
C ASP A 50 -18.18 16.78 -1.63
N SER A 51 -18.18 17.50 -0.52
CA SER A 51 -17.11 17.44 0.48
C SER A 51 -16.92 16.05 1.08
N THR A 52 -17.99 15.24 1.12
CA THR A 52 -17.96 13.89 1.68
C THR A 52 -17.18 12.95 0.76
N LEU A 53 -17.48 13.00 -0.56
CA LEU A 53 -16.74 12.24 -1.57
C LEU A 53 -15.28 12.69 -1.65
N ALA A 54 -15.04 14.01 -1.57
CA ALA A 54 -13.68 14.54 -1.55
C ALA A 54 -12.86 14.02 -0.36
N LEU A 55 -13.48 13.94 0.83
CA LEU A 55 -12.85 13.37 2.01
C LEU A 55 -12.58 11.86 1.86
N GLU A 56 -13.50 11.11 1.26
CA GLU A 56 -13.28 9.69 0.99
C GLU A 56 -12.13 9.44 0.01
N ASP A 57 -12.08 10.22 -1.08
CA ASP A 57 -11.01 10.15 -2.08
C ASP A 57 -9.65 10.50 -1.47
N ARG A 58 -9.60 11.54 -0.63
CA ARG A 58 -8.41 11.88 0.17
C ARG A 58 -7.97 10.70 1.01
N ASN A 59 -8.90 10.04 1.69
CA ASN A 59 -8.61 8.88 2.53
C ASN A 59 -8.14 7.67 1.70
N ARG A 60 -8.73 7.40 0.53
CA ARG A 60 -8.28 6.35 -0.39
C ARG A 60 -6.83 6.58 -0.82
N ILE A 61 -6.51 7.80 -1.27
CA ILE A 61 -5.14 8.17 -1.66
C ILE A 61 -4.17 8.06 -0.48
N TYR A 62 -4.55 8.55 0.71
CA TYR A 62 -3.72 8.45 1.91
C TYR A 62 -3.45 6.99 2.31
N ASN A 63 -4.45 6.12 2.17
CA ASN A 63 -4.33 4.69 2.48
C ASN A 63 -3.39 3.92 1.54
N LEU A 64 -2.98 4.50 0.40
CA LEU A 64 -1.90 3.95 -0.41
C LEU A 64 -0.57 3.88 0.39
N GLY A 65 -0.39 4.74 1.39
CA GLY A 65 0.84 4.82 2.19
C GLY A 65 2.04 5.39 1.42
N LEU A 66 1.78 6.04 0.28
CA LEU A 66 2.80 6.64 -0.60
C LEU A 66 3.10 8.10 -0.27
N PHE A 67 2.22 8.74 0.49
CA PHE A 67 2.24 10.17 0.74
C PHE A 67 2.22 10.45 2.24
N SER A 68 3.05 11.38 2.69
CA SER A 68 2.98 11.90 4.07
C SER A 68 1.83 12.88 4.24
N THR A 69 1.47 13.59 3.17
CA THR A 69 0.38 14.59 3.16
C THR A 69 -0.47 14.38 1.91
N VAL A 70 -1.79 14.41 2.11
CA VAL A 70 -2.80 14.40 1.05
C VAL A 70 -3.85 15.44 1.41
N GLU A 71 -4.01 16.43 0.55
CA GLU A 71 -5.01 17.49 0.66
C GLU A 71 -5.78 17.56 -0.65
N ILE A 72 -7.10 17.74 -0.53
CA ILE A 72 -7.99 17.88 -1.68
C ILE A 72 -8.82 19.13 -1.46
N ASP A 73 -8.67 20.08 -2.36
CA ASP A 73 -9.39 21.35 -2.33
C ASP A 73 -10.09 21.60 -3.65
N GLN A 74 -11.23 22.28 -3.55
CA GLN A 74 -11.83 22.91 -4.71
C GLN A 74 -11.35 24.36 -4.80
N VAL A 75 -10.62 24.67 -5.87
CA VAL A 75 -10.21 26.04 -6.21
C VAL A 75 -10.89 26.38 -7.53
N ASP A 76 -11.87 27.29 -7.48
CA ASP A 76 -12.76 27.61 -8.60
C ASP A 76 -13.45 26.34 -9.16
N SER A 77 -13.28 26.07 -10.47
CA SER A 77 -13.76 24.86 -11.14
C SER A 77 -12.76 23.70 -11.11
N ASN A 78 -11.66 23.79 -10.35
CA ASN A 78 -10.64 22.75 -10.30
C ASN A 78 -10.74 21.93 -9.01
N TYR A 79 -10.77 20.61 -9.18
CA TYR A 79 -10.56 19.64 -8.11
C TYR A 79 -9.07 19.37 -7.99
N THR A 80 -8.42 19.96 -6.99
CA THR A 80 -6.97 19.94 -6.86
C THR A 80 -6.54 18.99 -5.75
N VAL A 81 -5.73 18.00 -6.12
CA VAL A 81 -5.12 17.03 -5.20
C VAL A 81 -3.66 17.43 -4.98
N PHE A 82 -3.34 17.87 -3.76
CA PHE A 82 -1.98 18.20 -3.33
C PHE A 82 -1.36 17.04 -2.55
N LEU A 83 -0.14 16.66 -2.96
CA LEU A 83 0.54 15.48 -2.46
C LEU A 83 1.96 15.82 -1.98
N VAL A 84 2.39 15.16 -0.91
CA VAL A 84 3.81 15.12 -0.50
C VAL A 84 4.22 13.66 -0.40
N GLU A 85 5.16 13.22 -1.25
CA GLU A 85 5.62 11.83 -1.29
C GLU A 85 6.49 11.48 -0.08
N THR A 86 6.33 10.26 0.43
CA THR A 86 7.14 9.74 1.55
C THR A 86 8.46 9.13 1.08
N PHE A 87 9.33 8.80 2.03
CA PHE A 87 10.56 8.04 1.76
C PHE A 87 10.23 6.65 1.21
N ARG A 88 10.97 6.23 0.18
CA ARG A 88 10.70 5.02 -0.59
C ARG A 88 11.62 3.86 -0.27
N ILE A 89 12.78 4.11 0.35
CA ILE A 89 13.81 3.09 0.56
C ILE A 89 14.06 2.96 2.05
N TYR A 90 13.87 1.76 2.59
CA TYR A 90 14.15 1.47 4.00
C TYR A 90 15.09 0.26 4.13
N PRO A 91 16.17 0.36 4.93
CA PRO A 91 16.95 -0.80 5.32
C PRO A 91 16.17 -1.63 6.36
N ILE A 92 16.34 -2.95 6.32
CA ILE A 92 15.70 -3.90 7.24
C ILE A 92 16.81 -4.73 7.87
N PRO A 93 17.11 -4.58 9.18
CA PRO A 93 17.98 -5.52 9.87
C PRO A 93 17.25 -6.86 10.02
N LEU A 94 17.96 -7.97 9.79
CA LEU A 94 17.40 -9.32 9.88
C LEU A 94 18.21 -10.15 10.88
N ALA A 95 17.50 -10.92 11.69
CA ALA A 95 18.07 -11.90 12.61
C ALA A 95 17.14 -13.10 12.69
N GLU A 96 17.70 -14.30 12.59
CA GLU A 96 16.98 -15.56 12.61
C GLU A 96 17.70 -16.52 13.57
N HIS A 97 16.94 -17.28 14.35
CA HIS A 97 17.49 -18.25 15.29
C HIS A 97 16.90 -19.63 15.02
N ASN A 98 17.77 -20.59 14.77
CA ASN A 98 17.41 -22.00 14.70
C ASN A 98 17.89 -22.68 15.98
N GLU A 99 17.02 -23.34 16.72
CA GLU A 99 17.37 -23.98 18.00
C GLU A 99 18.48 -25.03 17.89
N ALA A 100 18.55 -25.76 16.76
CA ALA A 100 19.54 -26.82 16.56
C ALA A 100 20.88 -26.32 16.01
N LYS A 101 20.91 -25.14 15.38
CA LYS A 101 22.10 -24.65 14.66
C LYS A 101 22.66 -23.35 15.24
N GLY A 102 21.79 -22.49 15.77
CA GLY A 102 22.11 -21.18 16.35
C GLY A 102 21.61 -20.00 15.51
N TRP A 103 22.24 -18.85 15.71
CA TRP A 103 21.84 -17.58 15.11
C TRP A 103 22.39 -17.38 13.68
N SER A 104 21.60 -16.68 12.88
CA SER A 104 21.98 -16.14 11.59
C SER A 104 21.53 -14.67 11.51
N TYR A 105 22.32 -13.83 10.85
CA TYR A 105 22.10 -12.39 10.80
C TYR A 105 22.21 -11.86 9.38
N GLY A 106 21.58 -10.74 9.10
CA GLY A 106 21.72 -10.11 7.81
C GLY A 106 20.92 -8.84 7.68
N GLY A 107 20.57 -8.53 6.44
CA GLY A 107 19.86 -7.31 6.12
C GLY A 107 19.15 -7.39 4.79
N GLY A 108 18.19 -6.50 4.62
CA GLY A 108 17.50 -6.28 3.36
C GLY A 108 17.25 -4.81 3.11
N ILE A 109 16.81 -4.52 1.89
CA ILE A 109 16.36 -3.21 1.47
C ILE A 109 14.95 -3.39 0.89
N VAL A 110 14.01 -2.56 1.35
CA VAL A 110 12.69 -2.45 0.74
C VAL A 110 12.59 -1.17 -0.05
N PHE A 111 12.19 -1.30 -1.31
CA PHE A 111 11.79 -0.22 -2.21
C PHE A 111 10.26 -0.20 -2.25
N LEU A 112 9.67 0.78 -1.58
CA LEU A 112 8.27 1.15 -1.72
C LEU A 112 8.07 1.99 -2.99
N ASN A 113 6.88 1.87 -3.57
CA ASN A 113 6.50 2.57 -4.79
C ASN A 113 7.49 2.35 -5.95
N PHE A 114 7.94 1.12 -6.13
CA PHE A 114 8.85 0.76 -7.21
C PHE A 114 8.23 1.19 -8.55
N ARG A 115 9.04 1.86 -9.38
CA ARG A 115 8.62 2.46 -10.67
C ARG A 115 7.46 3.47 -10.61
N GLY A 116 7.08 3.93 -9.42
CA GLY A 116 5.96 4.85 -9.22
C GLY A 116 4.59 4.16 -9.30
N MET A 117 4.55 2.83 -9.17
CA MET A 117 3.38 1.99 -9.45
C MET A 117 2.64 1.49 -8.18
N ASN A 118 2.94 2.02 -7.00
CA ASN A 118 2.55 1.42 -5.71
C ASN A 118 3.06 -0.03 -5.51
N GLN A 119 4.16 -0.39 -6.18
CA GLN A 119 4.77 -1.72 -6.08
C GLN A 119 5.78 -1.76 -4.93
N LYS A 120 5.94 -2.91 -4.29
CA LYS A 120 6.97 -3.17 -3.29
C LYS A 120 7.98 -4.17 -3.85
N LEU A 121 9.25 -3.78 -3.88
CA LEU A 121 10.36 -4.67 -4.21
C LEU A 121 11.27 -4.76 -2.98
N THR A 122 11.51 -5.97 -2.48
CA THR A 122 12.38 -6.21 -1.34
C THR A 122 13.44 -7.21 -1.73
N PHE A 123 14.67 -6.99 -1.35
CA PHE A 123 15.71 -8.00 -1.45
C PHE A 123 16.60 -7.96 -0.23
N GLY A 124 17.25 -9.07 0.06
CA GLY A 124 18.13 -9.16 1.20
C GLY A 124 18.75 -10.54 1.32
N GLY A 125 19.48 -10.71 2.41
CA GLY A 125 19.98 -12.01 2.78
C GLY A 125 20.33 -12.09 4.25
N ILE A 126 20.42 -13.32 4.72
CA ILE A 126 20.81 -13.74 6.05
C ILE A 126 22.00 -14.69 5.88
N PHE A 127 22.98 -14.60 6.79
CA PHE A 127 24.21 -15.37 6.79
C PHE A 127 24.49 -15.89 8.20
N GLY A 128 25.15 -17.05 8.29
CA GLY A 128 25.47 -17.70 9.55
C GLY A 128 25.22 -19.19 9.43
N GLN A 129 24.43 -19.72 10.37
CA GLN A 129 24.06 -21.14 10.40
C GLN A 129 23.10 -21.51 9.26
N GLU A 130 22.30 -20.54 8.87
CA GLU A 130 21.42 -20.60 7.72
C GLU A 130 21.75 -19.41 6.83
N THR A 131 21.93 -19.69 5.54
CA THR A 131 22.21 -18.67 4.53
C THR A 131 21.04 -18.58 3.59
N THR A 132 20.38 -17.43 3.58
CA THR A 132 19.20 -17.17 2.75
C THR A 132 19.43 -15.93 1.91
N TYR A 133 19.09 -15.98 0.64
CA TYR A 133 18.98 -14.81 -0.23
C TYR A 133 17.57 -14.78 -0.78
N PHE A 134 16.97 -13.60 -0.86
CA PHE A 134 15.61 -13.48 -1.37
C PHE A 134 15.40 -12.19 -2.16
N ILE A 135 14.47 -12.25 -3.10
CA ILE A 135 13.88 -11.14 -3.81
C ILE A 135 12.36 -11.34 -3.80
N ASN A 136 11.64 -10.37 -3.25
CA ASN A 136 10.19 -10.35 -3.14
C ASN A 136 9.63 -9.16 -3.91
N PHE A 137 8.68 -9.41 -4.79
CA PHE A 137 7.93 -8.41 -5.51
C PHE A 137 6.44 -8.50 -5.16
N LEU A 138 5.81 -7.35 -4.97
CA LEU A 138 4.37 -7.23 -4.72
C LEU A 138 3.82 -6.03 -5.49
N ASP A 139 2.79 -6.28 -6.29
CA ASP A 139 1.89 -5.27 -6.82
C ASP A 139 0.51 -5.45 -6.14
N PRO A 140 0.05 -4.47 -5.33
CA PRO A 140 -1.19 -4.61 -4.60
C PRO A 140 -2.44 -4.51 -5.48
N TRP A 141 -2.35 -3.90 -6.67
CA TRP A 141 -3.50 -3.67 -7.53
C TRP A 141 -3.06 -3.56 -9.00
N ILE A 142 -2.95 -4.71 -9.65
CA ILE A 142 -2.62 -4.83 -11.08
C ILE A 142 -3.81 -4.58 -12.00
N THR A 143 -5.02 -4.97 -11.57
CA THR A 143 -6.25 -4.86 -12.39
C THR A 143 -7.52 -5.06 -11.56
N GLY A 144 -8.68 -4.81 -12.17
CA GLY A 144 -9.99 -5.11 -11.62
C GLY A 144 -10.27 -4.43 -10.27
N ASP A 145 -11.00 -5.10 -9.40
CA ASP A 145 -11.20 -4.68 -8.01
C ASP A 145 -10.08 -5.24 -7.12
N HIS A 146 -8.97 -4.50 -7.04
CA HIS A 146 -7.84 -4.80 -6.15
C HIS A 146 -7.24 -6.21 -6.33
N VAL A 147 -7.15 -6.67 -7.59
CA VAL A 147 -6.41 -7.90 -7.89
C VAL A 147 -4.92 -7.63 -7.72
N SER A 148 -4.29 -8.36 -6.82
CA SER A 148 -2.87 -8.27 -6.49
C SER A 148 -2.05 -9.33 -7.22
N LEU A 149 -0.77 -9.05 -7.42
CA LEU A 149 0.23 -9.97 -7.95
C LEU A 149 1.45 -9.95 -7.04
N SER A 150 2.03 -11.12 -6.77
CA SER A 150 3.23 -11.27 -5.97
C SER A 150 4.15 -12.31 -6.59
N GLY A 151 5.45 -12.12 -6.41
CA GLY A 151 6.47 -13.06 -6.84
C GLY A 151 7.59 -13.11 -5.81
N THR A 152 8.08 -14.29 -5.51
CA THR A 152 9.20 -14.49 -4.60
C THR A 152 10.20 -15.43 -5.24
N VAL A 153 11.47 -15.06 -5.18
CA VAL A 153 12.58 -15.94 -5.53
C VAL A 153 13.51 -15.98 -4.33
N TYR A 154 13.90 -17.18 -3.92
CA TYR A 154 14.84 -17.33 -2.83
C TYR A 154 15.80 -18.50 -3.06
N GLN A 155 16.92 -18.43 -2.37
CA GLN A 155 17.84 -19.53 -2.20
C GLN A 155 18.13 -19.68 -0.72
N PHE A 156 18.00 -20.89 -0.22
CA PHE A 156 18.29 -21.28 1.15
C PHE A 156 19.44 -22.29 1.16
N PHE A 157 20.35 -22.16 2.10
CA PHE A 157 21.45 -23.10 2.32
C PHE A 157 21.66 -23.32 3.81
N THR A 158 21.82 -24.59 4.19
CA THR A 158 22.16 -24.95 5.55
C THR A 158 22.83 -26.31 5.62
N THR A 159 23.50 -26.59 6.73
CA THR A 159 24.08 -27.90 7.02
C THR A 159 23.18 -28.65 8.00
N ASN A 160 23.01 -29.96 7.80
CA ASN A 160 22.23 -30.77 8.74
C ASN A 160 22.99 -30.88 10.08
N PRO A 161 22.33 -30.65 11.23
CA PRO A 161 23.01 -30.65 12.54
C PRO A 161 23.40 -32.06 13.03
N PHE A 162 22.80 -33.12 12.49
CA PHE A 162 22.97 -34.51 12.93
C PHE A 162 23.72 -35.39 11.92
N TYR A 163 23.63 -35.08 10.63
CA TYR A 163 24.20 -35.87 9.54
C TYR A 163 25.12 -35.03 8.67
N SER A 164 26.16 -35.64 8.09
CA SER A 164 27.13 -34.95 7.22
C SER A 164 26.61 -34.73 5.80
N TYR A 165 25.49 -34.02 5.67
CA TYR A 165 25.00 -33.55 4.38
C TYR A 165 24.60 -32.07 4.43
N ASN A 166 24.75 -31.40 3.29
CA ASN A 166 24.36 -30.02 3.09
C ASN A 166 23.03 -29.98 2.34
N TYR A 167 22.16 -29.06 2.75
CA TYR A 167 20.89 -28.80 2.11
C TYR A 167 20.97 -27.45 1.39
N LYS A 168 20.61 -27.45 0.11
CA LYS A 168 20.58 -26.23 -0.70
C LYS A 168 19.29 -26.23 -1.49
N GLU A 169 18.41 -25.31 -1.16
CA GLU A 169 17.12 -25.19 -1.83
C GLU A 169 17.06 -23.88 -2.60
N LYS A 170 16.37 -23.92 -3.74
CA LYS A 170 15.99 -22.74 -4.49
C LYS A 170 14.50 -22.79 -4.74
N GLY A 171 13.83 -21.70 -4.40
CA GLY A 171 12.39 -21.58 -4.53
C GLY A 171 12.00 -20.42 -5.43
N PHE A 172 10.97 -20.65 -6.23
CA PHE A 172 10.25 -19.63 -6.96
C PHE A 172 8.77 -19.75 -6.64
N SER A 173 8.11 -18.65 -6.32
CA SER A 173 6.65 -18.62 -6.19
C SER A 173 6.04 -17.39 -6.85
N ILE A 174 4.81 -17.58 -7.33
CA ILE A 174 3.95 -16.54 -7.86
C ILE A 174 2.59 -16.66 -7.17
N GLY A 175 2.02 -15.52 -6.80
CA GLY A 175 0.73 -15.49 -6.14
C GLY A 175 -0.14 -14.34 -6.62
N THR A 176 -1.45 -14.54 -6.55
CA THR A 176 -2.44 -13.50 -6.79
C THR A 176 -3.45 -13.48 -5.64
N GLY A 177 -4.12 -12.36 -5.45
CA GLY A 177 -5.22 -12.29 -4.51
C GLY A 177 -6.20 -11.20 -4.85
N PHE A 178 -7.47 -11.45 -4.58
CA PHE A 178 -8.57 -10.55 -4.90
C PHE A 178 -9.58 -10.52 -3.76
N TYR A 179 -10.38 -9.48 -3.71
CA TYR A 179 -11.42 -9.33 -2.71
C TYR A 179 -12.76 -9.85 -3.25
N LYS A 180 -13.51 -10.53 -2.39
CA LYS A 180 -14.91 -10.84 -2.56
C LYS A 180 -15.69 -10.05 -1.51
N ASN A 181 -16.38 -9.01 -1.96
CA ASN A 181 -17.00 -8.00 -1.09
C ASN A 181 -15.96 -7.29 -0.21
N LYS A 182 -16.42 -6.56 0.81
CA LYS A 182 -15.55 -5.74 1.67
C LYS A 182 -14.74 -6.53 2.72
N PHE A 183 -15.04 -7.81 2.94
CA PHE A 183 -14.56 -8.56 4.11
C PHE A 183 -13.76 -9.83 3.80
N HIS A 184 -13.84 -10.36 2.58
CA HIS A 184 -13.17 -11.62 2.26
C HIS A 184 -12.08 -11.39 1.22
N LYS A 185 -10.85 -11.78 1.54
CA LYS A 185 -9.73 -11.80 0.59
C LYS A 185 -9.35 -13.23 0.28
N ILE A 186 -9.37 -13.59 -1.00
CA ILE A 186 -8.92 -14.88 -1.49
C ILE A 186 -7.51 -14.70 -2.05
N LYS A 187 -6.60 -15.61 -1.71
CA LYS A 187 -5.22 -15.63 -2.21
C LYS A 187 -4.92 -17.01 -2.79
N LEU A 188 -4.27 -17.04 -3.94
CA LEU A 188 -3.75 -18.22 -4.60
C LEU A 188 -2.24 -18.06 -4.75
N LEU A 189 -1.48 -19.07 -4.39
CA LEU A 189 -0.01 -19.07 -4.50
C LEU A 189 0.44 -20.41 -5.08
N LEU A 190 1.28 -20.34 -6.09
CA LEU A 190 1.93 -21.49 -6.72
C LEU A 190 3.43 -21.34 -6.53
N GLY A 191 4.09 -22.40 -6.10
CA GLY A 191 5.52 -22.41 -5.85
C GLY A 191 6.17 -23.68 -6.39
N ILE A 192 7.44 -23.57 -6.76
CA ILE A 192 8.32 -24.68 -7.10
C ILE A 192 9.59 -24.52 -6.28
N GLU A 193 9.97 -25.59 -5.59
CA GLU A 193 11.20 -25.69 -4.82
C GLU A 193 12.02 -26.86 -5.36
N TYR A 194 13.33 -26.66 -5.48
CA TYR A 194 14.25 -27.70 -5.88
C TYR A 194 15.50 -27.67 -5.00
N SER A 195 15.95 -28.86 -4.62
CA SER A 195 17.12 -29.10 -3.77
C SER A 195 18.19 -29.92 -4.47
#